data_AF-A0A5U0W5U4-F1
#
_entry.id   AF-A0A5U0W5U4-F1
#
_cell.length_a   1.000
_cell.length_b   1.000
_cell.length_c   1.000
_cell.angle_alpha   90.00
_cell.angle_beta   90.00
_cell.angle_gamma   90.00
#
_symmetry.space_group_name_H-M   'P 1'
#
loop_
_entity.id
_entity.type
_entity.pdbx_description
1 polymer ?
#
loop_
_entity_poly.entity_id
_entity_poly.type
_entity_poly.pdbx_seq_one_letter_code
_entity_poly.pdbx_strand_id
1 'polypeptide(L)'
;IILDADSMVDAELFCAYSRATTLVIAIYNPRAMGGKSAGKFQEQVLAIEENRDKLNEYHLTSLVCNIMRTHLGFKQFDIESINLSWHKAWGVWLVELNDLNGYESLWLDYLASNFKSPIFYWDKKSQFVFYSYNLNGNFPGDSSETTPLKLEHCDNCDTFVPYTIGLKSECIFCHGDTNTFYEKLNPDTIEGIIKYDTTILMKNNSIPINQLPISLAAFGARRYAEKKRGVAKDSLELPHGRILYRAALAFVQSRIIYHPKGTEIITVELATELFNKYNDIQLSLSLSQWKSIVSSAFSTCFQKGLLTKKSKGIY
;
A
#
# COMPACT_ATOMS: atom_id res chain seq x y z
N ILE A 1 -0.45 24.05 -34.05
CA ILE A 1 -0.89 23.34 -32.82
C ILE A 1 0.32 22.60 -32.28
N ILE A 2 0.58 22.69 -30.99
CA ILE A 2 1.68 22.06 -30.27
C ILE A 2 1.05 21.06 -29.31
N LEU A 3 1.50 19.80 -29.37
CA LEU A 3 1.11 18.73 -28.45
C LEU A 3 2.19 18.58 -27.39
N ASP A 4 1.81 18.12 -26.19
CA ASP A 4 2.70 17.91 -25.05
C ASP A 4 3.55 19.14 -24.71
N ALA A 5 2.92 20.31 -24.70
CA ALA A 5 3.58 21.59 -24.43
C ALA A 5 4.25 21.65 -23.04
N ASP A 6 3.79 20.82 -22.10
CA ASP A 6 4.39 20.60 -20.78
C ASP A 6 5.82 20.02 -20.82
N SER A 7 6.21 19.38 -21.93
CA SER A 7 7.55 18.81 -22.11
C SER A 7 8.55 19.79 -22.74
N MET A 8 8.08 20.94 -23.24
CA MET A 8 8.89 21.94 -23.93
C MET A 8 9.37 23.03 -22.98
N VAL A 9 10.57 23.56 -23.20
CA VAL A 9 11.04 24.74 -22.45
C VAL A 9 10.48 26.03 -23.04
N ASP A 10 10.45 27.10 -22.24
CA ASP A 10 9.88 28.40 -22.64
C ASP A 10 10.44 28.92 -23.98
N ALA A 11 11.73 28.70 -24.25
CA ALA A 11 12.36 29.14 -25.49
C ALA A 11 11.78 28.40 -26.72
N GLU A 12 11.46 27.12 -26.58
CA GLU A 12 10.91 26.30 -27.68
C GLU A 12 9.45 26.69 -27.94
N LEU A 13 8.66 26.90 -26.88
CA LEU A 13 7.29 27.41 -26.98
C LEU A 13 7.25 28.81 -27.60
N PHE A 14 8.16 29.70 -27.20
CA PHE A 14 8.28 31.03 -27.77
C PHE A 14 8.66 30.99 -29.25
N CYS A 15 9.62 30.13 -29.64
CA CYS A 15 10.00 29.96 -31.05
C CYS A 15 8.83 29.44 -31.90
N ALA A 16 8.05 28.49 -31.37
CA ALA A 16 6.87 27.98 -32.04
C ALA A 16 5.78 29.05 -32.16
N TYR A 17 5.62 29.86 -31.12
CA TYR A 17 4.69 30.98 -31.12
C TYR A 17 5.09 32.06 -32.14
N SER A 18 6.36 32.49 -32.15
CA SER A 18 6.84 33.60 -32.99
C SER A 18 6.84 33.29 -34.48
N ARG A 19 6.81 32.00 -34.87
CA ARG A 19 6.77 31.55 -36.26
C ARG A 19 5.35 31.35 -36.79
N ALA A 20 4.34 31.41 -35.93
CA ALA A 20 2.96 31.28 -36.35
C ALA A 20 2.44 32.60 -36.91
N THR A 21 1.80 32.53 -38.07
CA THR A 21 1.31 33.69 -38.81
C THR A 21 -0.11 34.12 -38.43
N THR A 22 -0.88 33.24 -37.78
CA THR A 22 -2.31 33.48 -37.43
C THR A 22 -2.71 32.98 -36.05
N LEU A 23 -2.44 31.72 -35.70
CA LEU A 23 -2.86 31.13 -34.43
C LEU A 23 -1.89 30.05 -33.94
N VAL A 24 -1.65 30.05 -32.63
CA VAL A 24 -0.88 29.02 -31.92
C VAL A 24 -1.78 28.44 -30.85
N ILE A 25 -1.97 27.12 -30.88
CA ILE A 25 -2.66 26.38 -29.84
C ILE A 25 -1.62 25.47 -29.20
N ALA A 26 -1.43 25.59 -27.89
CA ALA A 26 -0.57 24.71 -27.09
C ALA A 26 -1.46 23.84 -26.21
N ILE A 27 -1.33 22.52 -26.36
CA ILE A 27 -2.07 21.53 -25.60
C ILE A 27 -1.12 20.96 -24.56
N TYR A 28 -1.53 21.05 -23.29
CA TYR A 28 -0.76 20.56 -22.14
C TYR A 28 -1.35 19.26 -21.63
N ASN A 29 -0.49 18.33 -21.24
CA ASN A 29 -0.90 17.12 -20.55
C ASN A 29 -1.10 17.42 -19.04
N PRO A 30 -2.33 17.33 -18.51
CA PRO A 30 -2.59 17.66 -17.11
C PRO A 30 -1.85 16.74 -16.12
N ARG A 31 -1.35 15.57 -16.54
CA ARG A 31 -0.49 14.71 -15.67
C ARG A 31 0.85 15.35 -15.33
N ALA A 32 1.40 16.13 -16.25
CA ALA A 32 2.72 16.74 -16.13
C ALA A 32 2.67 18.20 -15.66
N MET A 33 1.48 18.81 -15.67
CA MET A 33 1.28 20.17 -15.19
C MET A 33 1.39 20.26 -13.66
N GLY A 34 2.01 21.34 -13.17
CA GLY A 34 2.14 21.66 -11.74
C GLY A 34 3.45 21.18 -11.07
N GLY A 35 4.37 20.58 -11.83
CA GLY A 35 5.68 20.15 -11.33
C GLY A 35 6.70 21.29 -11.11
N LYS A 36 7.81 21.00 -10.42
CA LYS A 36 8.89 21.95 -10.08
C LYS A 36 9.61 22.58 -11.29
N SER A 37 9.38 22.08 -12.50
CA SER A 37 9.98 22.54 -13.76
C SER A 37 9.08 23.47 -14.59
N ALA A 38 8.00 23.99 -14.01
CA ALA A 38 7.08 24.87 -14.73
C ALA A 38 7.79 26.14 -15.24
N GLY A 39 7.84 26.31 -16.56
CA GLY A 39 8.27 27.54 -17.20
C GLY A 39 7.22 28.64 -17.12
N LYS A 40 7.57 29.87 -17.51
CA LYS A 40 6.68 31.04 -17.44
C LYS A 40 5.40 30.86 -18.26
N PHE A 41 5.45 30.15 -19.38
CA PHE A 41 4.24 29.86 -20.17
C PHE A 41 3.26 29.01 -19.37
N GLN A 42 3.76 27.97 -18.69
CA GLN A 42 2.93 27.12 -17.85
C GLN A 42 2.38 27.87 -16.63
N GLU A 43 3.19 28.73 -15.99
CA GLU A 43 2.73 29.59 -14.91
C GLU A 43 1.57 30.50 -15.36
N GLN A 44 1.65 31.08 -16.56
CA GLN A 44 0.57 31.89 -17.12
C GLN A 44 -0.69 31.08 -17.41
N VAL A 45 -0.55 29.85 -17.94
CA VAL A 45 -1.70 28.94 -18.14
C VAL A 45 -2.38 28.62 -16.82
N LEU A 46 -1.59 28.40 -15.75
CA LEU A 46 -2.08 28.12 -14.39
C LEU A 46 -2.51 29.39 -13.63
N ALA A 47 -2.21 30.59 -14.13
CA ALA A 47 -2.74 31.83 -13.55
C ALA A 47 -4.24 32.00 -13.85
N ILE A 48 -4.72 31.37 -14.92
CA ILE A 48 -6.14 31.35 -15.30
C ILE A 48 -6.88 30.38 -14.38
N GLU A 49 -7.85 30.91 -13.63
CA GLU A 49 -8.62 30.15 -12.64
C GLU A 49 -9.31 28.91 -13.23
N GLU A 50 -9.99 29.07 -14.36
CA GLU A 50 -10.67 27.96 -15.07
C GLU A 50 -9.70 26.80 -15.41
N ASN A 51 -8.45 27.11 -15.77
CA ASN A 51 -7.46 26.08 -16.08
C ASN A 51 -6.99 25.35 -14.82
N ARG A 52 -6.84 26.07 -13.69
CA ARG A 52 -6.54 25.44 -12.41
C ARG A 52 -7.68 24.55 -11.96
N ASP A 53 -8.92 24.98 -12.14
CA ASP A 53 -10.09 24.19 -11.75
C ASP A 53 -10.16 22.90 -12.57
N LYS A 54 -9.95 22.98 -13.89
CA LYS A 54 -9.85 21.79 -14.76
C LYS A 54 -8.70 20.87 -14.35
N LEU A 55 -7.55 21.43 -13.97
CA LEU A 55 -6.41 20.64 -13.52
C LEU A 55 -6.70 19.95 -12.17
N ASN A 56 -7.31 20.66 -11.22
CA ASN A 56 -7.72 20.11 -9.93
C ASN A 56 -8.76 19.02 -10.11
N GLU A 57 -9.76 19.25 -10.96
CA GLU A 57 -10.77 18.26 -11.32
C GLU A 57 -10.12 17.02 -11.95
N TYR A 58 -9.17 17.20 -12.87
CA TYR A 58 -8.40 16.10 -13.45
C TYR A 58 -7.63 15.32 -12.37
N HIS A 59 -6.93 16.01 -11.46
CA HIS A 59 -6.19 15.35 -10.39
C HIS A 59 -7.09 14.60 -9.43
N LEU A 60 -8.26 15.14 -9.09
CA LEU A 60 -9.25 14.47 -8.25
C LEU A 60 -9.86 13.26 -8.97
N THR A 61 -10.30 13.40 -10.21
CA THR A 61 -10.92 12.31 -10.98
C THR A 61 -9.93 11.22 -11.39
N SER A 62 -8.64 11.53 -11.48
CA SER A 62 -7.58 10.56 -11.79
C SER A 62 -7.15 9.70 -10.60
N LEU A 63 -7.49 10.07 -9.35
CA LEU A 63 -7.20 9.25 -8.19
C LEU A 63 -7.87 7.88 -8.33
N VAL A 64 -7.09 6.82 -8.10
CA VAL A 64 -7.60 5.44 -8.19
C VAL A 64 -8.85 5.25 -7.34
N CYS A 65 -8.89 5.81 -6.13
CA CYS A 65 -10.05 5.68 -5.26
C CYS A 65 -11.33 6.27 -5.86
N ASN A 66 -11.23 7.37 -6.60
CA ASN A 66 -12.36 8.02 -7.25
C ASN A 66 -12.76 7.30 -8.53
N ILE A 67 -11.79 6.84 -9.33
CA ILE A 67 -12.03 5.97 -10.49
C ILE A 67 -12.79 4.71 -10.04
N MET A 68 -12.24 3.99 -9.07
CA MET A 68 -12.82 2.75 -8.56
C MET A 68 -14.22 2.97 -7.97
N ARG A 69 -14.43 4.02 -7.15
CA ARG A 69 -15.77 4.31 -6.59
C ARG A 69 -16.79 4.66 -7.66
N THR A 70 -16.39 5.45 -8.66
CA THR A 70 -17.28 5.90 -9.75
C THR A 70 -17.75 4.72 -10.59
N HIS A 71 -16.84 3.80 -10.93
CA HIS A 71 -17.16 2.69 -11.83
C HIS A 71 -17.66 1.42 -11.12
N LEU A 72 -17.28 1.18 -9.86
CA LEU A 72 -17.57 -0.06 -9.14
C LEU A 72 -18.58 0.10 -8.00
N GLY A 73 -18.82 1.32 -7.51
CA GLY A 73 -19.85 1.59 -6.50
C GLY A 73 -19.70 0.86 -5.17
N PHE A 74 -18.49 0.47 -4.76
CA PHE A 74 -18.27 -0.24 -3.50
C PHE A 74 -18.35 0.69 -2.28
N LYS A 75 -18.63 0.09 -1.12
CA LYS A 75 -18.61 0.77 0.19
C LYS A 75 -17.48 0.23 1.06
N GLN A 76 -16.87 1.13 1.83
CA GLN A 76 -15.88 0.78 2.84
C GLN A 76 -16.55 0.09 4.03
N PHE A 77 -15.84 -0.87 4.61
CA PHE A 77 -16.21 -1.45 5.90
C PHE A 77 -15.90 -0.46 7.02
N ASP A 78 -16.57 -0.64 8.17
CA ASP A 78 -16.32 0.15 9.38
C ASP A 78 -15.05 -0.32 10.10
N ILE A 79 -13.91 -0.07 9.45
CA ILE A 79 -12.55 -0.41 9.91
C ILE A 79 -11.76 0.89 9.91
N GLU A 80 -11.24 1.30 11.06
CA GLU A 80 -10.61 2.61 11.20
C GLU A 80 -9.10 2.59 10.97
N SER A 81 -8.44 1.43 11.11
CA SER A 81 -6.99 1.37 10.92
C SER A 81 -6.55 1.17 9.47
N ILE A 82 -7.47 0.88 8.55
CA ILE A 82 -7.22 0.79 7.11
C ILE A 82 -8.51 0.99 6.30
N ASN A 83 -8.39 1.56 5.10
CA ASN A 83 -9.49 1.68 4.16
C ASN A 83 -9.68 0.36 3.39
N LEU A 84 -10.51 -0.53 3.95
CA LEU A 84 -10.82 -1.85 3.38
C LEU A 84 -12.24 -1.89 2.80
N SER A 85 -12.39 -2.50 1.63
CA SER A 85 -13.68 -2.76 0.98
C SER A 85 -13.70 -4.11 0.27
N TRP A 86 -14.88 -4.55 -0.13
CA TRP A 86 -15.08 -5.76 -0.92
C TRP A 86 -15.87 -5.45 -2.18
N HIS A 87 -15.38 -5.89 -3.33
CA HIS A 87 -16.12 -5.80 -4.58
C HIS A 87 -16.74 -7.16 -4.93
N LYS A 88 -18.05 -7.28 -4.69
CA LYS A 88 -18.79 -8.53 -4.80
C LYS A 88 -18.75 -9.16 -6.20
N ALA A 89 -18.86 -8.35 -7.25
CA ALA A 89 -18.91 -8.88 -8.62
C ALA A 89 -17.57 -9.48 -9.07
N TRP A 90 -16.45 -9.00 -8.52
CA TRP A 90 -15.12 -9.53 -8.82
C TRP A 90 -14.64 -10.56 -7.80
N GLY A 91 -15.24 -10.60 -6.60
CA GLY A 91 -14.76 -11.44 -5.52
C GLY A 91 -13.38 -11.03 -5.00
N VAL A 92 -13.12 -9.71 -4.90
CA VAL A 92 -11.81 -9.18 -4.51
C VAL A 92 -11.89 -8.21 -3.35
N TRP A 93 -10.81 -8.22 -2.56
CA TRP A 93 -10.52 -7.18 -1.58
C TRP A 93 -10.00 -5.93 -2.28
N LEU A 94 -10.48 -4.77 -1.85
CA LEU A 94 -10.01 -3.46 -2.29
C LEU A 94 -9.41 -2.75 -1.09
N VAL A 95 -8.15 -2.34 -1.20
CA VAL A 95 -7.38 -1.78 -0.07
C VAL A 95 -6.71 -0.47 -0.48
N GLU A 96 -7.04 0.61 0.22
CA GLU A 96 -6.34 1.89 0.07
C GLU A 96 -5.37 2.08 1.24
N LEU A 97 -4.10 2.36 0.90
CA LEU A 97 -3.01 2.62 1.84
C LEU A 97 -2.68 4.12 1.89
N ASN A 98 -2.10 4.57 3.00
CA ASN A 98 -1.51 5.90 3.12
C ASN A 98 -0.11 6.00 2.50
N ASP A 99 0.59 4.87 2.41
CA ASP A 99 1.90 4.68 1.78
C ASP A 99 2.05 3.20 1.37
N LEU A 100 2.45 2.91 0.12
CA LEU A 100 2.72 1.55 -0.37
C LEU A 100 3.80 0.83 0.45
N ASN A 101 4.81 1.56 0.94
CA ASN A 101 5.91 1.02 1.73
C ASN A 101 5.65 1.12 3.25
N GLY A 102 4.48 1.65 3.63
CA GLY A 102 4.05 1.80 5.01
C GLY A 102 3.77 0.47 5.70
N TYR A 103 3.69 0.49 7.03
CA TYR A 103 3.36 -0.71 7.80
C TYR A 103 1.91 -1.16 7.63
N GLU A 104 1.04 -0.32 7.08
CA GLU A 104 -0.33 -0.67 6.67
C GLU A 104 -0.36 -1.81 5.66
N SER A 105 0.72 -1.99 4.88
CA SER A 105 0.87 -3.13 3.98
C SER A 105 0.86 -4.50 4.69
N LEU A 106 0.99 -4.56 6.02
CA LEU A 106 0.77 -5.78 6.82
C LEU A 106 -0.71 -6.24 6.83
N TRP A 107 -1.66 -5.36 6.55
CA TRP A 107 -3.04 -5.77 6.31
C TRP A 107 -3.14 -6.61 5.03
N LEU A 108 -2.35 -6.30 3.99
CA LEU A 108 -2.30 -7.13 2.78
C LEU A 108 -1.76 -8.52 3.11
N ASP A 109 -0.72 -8.61 3.95
CA ASP A 109 -0.18 -9.88 4.43
C ASP A 109 -1.22 -10.73 5.16
N TYR A 110 -2.00 -10.11 6.06
CA TYR A 110 -3.12 -10.77 6.72
C TYR A 110 -4.16 -11.28 5.71
N LEU A 111 -4.64 -10.41 4.83
CA LEU A 111 -5.68 -10.78 3.87
C LEU A 111 -5.23 -11.93 2.98
N ALA A 112 -3.98 -11.88 2.52
CA ALA A 112 -3.45 -12.89 1.61
C ALA A 112 -3.15 -14.23 2.30
N SER A 113 -2.77 -14.23 3.58
CA SER A 113 -2.58 -15.46 4.36
C SER A 113 -3.88 -16.14 4.77
N ASN A 114 -4.98 -15.37 4.88
CA ASN A 114 -6.22 -15.86 5.46
C ASN A 114 -7.35 -16.07 4.45
N PHE A 115 -7.27 -15.45 3.26
CA PHE A 115 -8.29 -15.53 2.23
C PHE A 115 -7.67 -15.88 0.87
N LYS A 116 -8.42 -16.62 0.06
CA LYS A 116 -7.99 -16.97 -1.31
C LYS A 116 -8.31 -15.87 -2.33
N SER A 117 -9.18 -14.95 -1.95
CA SER A 117 -9.63 -13.85 -2.79
C SER A 117 -8.47 -12.92 -3.16
N PRO A 118 -8.39 -12.46 -4.42
CA PRO A 118 -7.40 -11.47 -4.82
C PRO A 118 -7.53 -10.18 -4.03
N ILE A 119 -6.42 -9.46 -3.94
CA ILE A 119 -6.35 -8.16 -3.27
C ILE A 119 -5.85 -7.14 -4.27
N PHE A 120 -6.68 -6.15 -4.57
CA PHE A 120 -6.27 -4.95 -5.29
C PHE A 120 -6.01 -3.83 -4.31
N TYR A 121 -4.87 -3.17 -4.47
CA TYR A 121 -4.46 -2.12 -3.56
C TYR A 121 -3.79 -0.95 -4.26
N TRP A 122 -3.82 0.22 -3.62
CA TRP A 122 -3.21 1.45 -4.11
C TRP A 122 -2.85 2.37 -2.96
N ASP A 123 -2.00 3.37 -3.24
CA ASP A 123 -1.78 4.49 -2.33
C ASP A 123 -2.85 5.56 -2.54
N LYS A 124 -3.24 6.28 -1.49
CA LYS A 124 -4.24 7.36 -1.57
C LYS A 124 -3.92 8.44 -2.61
N LYS A 125 -2.66 8.60 -3.00
CA LYS A 125 -2.19 9.54 -4.04
C LYS A 125 -1.99 8.89 -5.40
N SER A 126 -2.16 7.56 -5.52
CA SER A 126 -2.05 6.85 -6.79
C SER A 126 -3.07 7.36 -7.79
N GLN A 127 -2.60 7.66 -9.00
CA GLN A 127 -3.43 8.05 -10.13
C GLN A 127 -3.40 6.96 -11.20
N PHE A 128 -4.58 6.59 -11.71
CA PHE A 128 -4.81 5.60 -12.77
C PHE A 128 -4.30 4.16 -12.54
N VAL A 129 -3.24 3.97 -11.77
CA VAL A 129 -2.52 2.72 -11.58
C VAL A 129 -2.71 2.21 -10.16
N PHE A 130 -3.12 0.96 -10.06
CA PHE A 130 -3.23 0.19 -8.83
C PHE A 130 -2.49 -1.14 -9.00
N TYR A 131 -2.48 -1.97 -7.97
CA TYR A 131 -1.66 -3.17 -7.93
C TYR A 131 -2.49 -4.39 -7.52
N SER A 132 -2.17 -5.54 -8.09
CA SER A 132 -2.59 -6.84 -7.56
C SER A 132 -1.55 -7.34 -6.57
N TYR A 133 -2.00 -7.81 -5.42
CA TYR A 133 -1.18 -8.47 -4.42
C TYR A 133 -1.42 -9.98 -4.48
N ASN A 134 -0.42 -10.73 -4.94
CA ASN A 134 -0.49 -12.19 -5.03
C ASN A 134 0.61 -12.83 -4.18
N LEU A 135 0.26 -13.88 -3.42
CA LEU A 135 1.25 -14.78 -2.82
C LEU A 135 1.57 -15.88 -3.82
N ASN A 136 2.84 -16.01 -4.18
CA ASN A 136 3.31 -17.08 -5.04
C ASN A 136 3.40 -18.41 -4.28
N GLY A 137 2.28 -19.04 -3.95
CA GLY A 137 2.26 -20.40 -3.41
C GLY A 137 1.77 -20.52 -1.96
N ASN A 138 1.44 -21.77 -1.60
CA ASN A 138 0.72 -22.14 -0.38
C ASN A 138 1.63 -22.34 0.86
N PHE A 139 2.85 -21.76 0.89
CA PHE A 139 3.81 -22.04 1.97
C PHE A 139 4.36 -20.78 2.67
N PRO A 140 4.75 -20.89 3.96
CA PRO A 140 5.39 -19.81 4.70
C PRO A 140 6.82 -19.60 4.17
N GLY A 141 6.94 -18.79 3.12
CA GLY A 141 8.21 -18.56 2.43
C GLY A 141 8.11 -17.77 1.14
N ASP A 142 6.90 -17.59 0.61
CA ASP A 142 6.69 -17.03 -0.72
C ASP A 142 6.78 -15.49 -0.74
N SER A 143 7.37 -14.97 -1.82
CA SER A 143 7.49 -13.54 -2.08
C SER A 143 6.21 -13.01 -2.70
N SER A 144 5.73 -11.88 -2.20
CA SER A 144 4.62 -11.14 -2.81
C SER A 144 5.03 -10.61 -4.18
N GLU A 145 4.36 -11.04 -5.25
CA GLU A 145 4.47 -10.39 -6.55
C GLU A 145 3.42 -9.28 -6.67
N THR A 146 3.86 -8.12 -7.18
CA THR A 146 3.02 -6.94 -7.37
C THR A 146 2.86 -6.68 -8.86
N THR A 147 1.65 -6.84 -9.38
CA THR A 147 1.36 -6.57 -10.80
C THR A 147 0.66 -5.22 -10.94
N PRO A 148 1.21 -4.27 -11.71
CA PRO A 148 0.55 -2.99 -11.96
C PRO A 148 -0.64 -3.16 -12.91
N LEU A 149 -1.76 -2.55 -12.55
CA LEU A 149 -3.04 -2.63 -13.22
C LEU A 149 -3.63 -1.25 -13.46
N LYS A 150 -4.49 -1.14 -14.46
CA LYS A 150 -5.35 0.04 -14.73
C LYS A 150 -6.79 -0.42 -14.92
N LEU A 151 -7.75 0.48 -14.70
CA LEU A 151 -9.16 0.18 -14.91
C LEU A 151 -9.56 0.61 -16.32
N GLU A 152 -10.09 -0.32 -17.12
CA GLU A 152 -10.57 -0.04 -18.48
C GLU A 152 -11.88 -0.76 -18.78
N HIS A 153 -12.65 -0.22 -19.72
CA HIS A 153 -13.83 -0.89 -20.24
C HIS A 153 -13.41 -2.11 -21.07
N CYS A 154 -13.97 -3.28 -20.77
CA CYS A 154 -13.77 -4.47 -21.57
C CYS A 154 -15.04 -4.81 -22.34
N ASP A 155 -14.94 -4.85 -23.67
CA ASP A 155 -16.08 -5.16 -24.54
C ASP A 155 -16.60 -6.59 -24.34
N ASN A 156 -15.73 -7.54 -23.95
CA ASN A 156 -16.14 -8.92 -23.67
C ASN A 156 -16.85 -9.05 -22.31
N CYS A 157 -16.45 -8.27 -21.31
CA CYS A 157 -17.09 -8.27 -19.99
C CYS A 157 -18.27 -7.28 -19.90
N ASP A 158 -18.42 -6.41 -20.90
CA ASP A 158 -19.39 -5.31 -20.95
C ASP A 158 -19.38 -4.44 -19.67
N THR A 159 -18.19 -4.23 -19.12
CA THR A 159 -18.02 -3.47 -17.87
C THR A 159 -16.58 -3.01 -17.70
N PHE A 160 -16.36 -2.11 -16.74
CA PHE A 160 -15.01 -1.73 -16.32
C PHE A 160 -14.37 -2.86 -15.54
N VAL A 161 -13.14 -3.21 -15.89
CA VAL A 161 -12.37 -4.32 -15.31
C VAL A 161 -10.88 -3.98 -15.24
N PRO A 162 -10.10 -4.67 -14.40
CA PRO A 162 -8.66 -4.46 -14.36
C PRO A 162 -7.97 -4.99 -15.62
N TYR A 163 -7.04 -4.20 -16.13
CA TYR A 163 -6.16 -4.54 -17.24
C TYR A 163 -4.70 -4.52 -16.79
N THR A 164 -3.91 -5.47 -17.28
CA THR A 164 -2.45 -5.44 -17.11
C THR A 164 -1.85 -4.23 -17.84
N ILE A 165 -0.82 -3.64 -17.23
CA ILE A 165 -0.06 -2.55 -17.86
C ILE A 165 1.17 -3.16 -18.55
N GLY A 166 1.23 -3.07 -19.88
CA GLY A 166 2.33 -3.61 -20.68
C GLY A 166 2.09 -3.49 -22.19
N LEU A 167 2.97 -4.09 -23.00
CA LEU A 167 2.89 -4.08 -24.46
C LEU A 167 1.60 -4.70 -25.01
N LYS A 168 1.04 -5.68 -24.29
CA LYS A 168 -0.28 -6.25 -24.54
C LYS A 168 -1.09 -6.02 -23.27
N SER A 169 -1.86 -4.94 -23.27
CA SER A 169 -2.78 -4.67 -22.17
C SER A 169 -3.97 -5.62 -22.30
N GLU A 170 -4.16 -6.46 -21.30
CA GLU A 170 -5.13 -7.56 -21.35
C GLU A 170 -6.05 -7.50 -20.14
N CYS A 171 -7.33 -7.75 -20.36
CA CYS A 171 -8.33 -7.90 -19.30
C CYS A 171 -7.96 -9.11 -18.44
N ILE A 172 -7.76 -8.88 -17.13
CA ILE A 172 -7.40 -9.96 -16.20
C ILE A 172 -8.49 -11.03 -16.12
N PHE A 173 -9.75 -10.68 -16.40
CA PHE A 173 -10.87 -11.60 -16.28
C PHE A 173 -11.12 -12.43 -17.54
N CYS A 174 -10.80 -11.88 -18.72
CA CYS A 174 -10.91 -12.62 -19.98
C CYS A 174 -9.76 -13.61 -20.18
N HIS A 175 -8.57 -13.29 -19.68
CA HIS A 175 -7.37 -14.10 -19.87
C HIS A 175 -6.98 -14.92 -18.63
N GLY A 176 -7.48 -14.56 -17.44
CA GLY A 176 -7.23 -15.31 -16.20
C GLY A 176 -8.23 -16.45 -15.98
N ASP A 177 -7.80 -17.48 -15.24
CA ASP A 177 -8.68 -18.54 -14.74
C ASP A 177 -9.53 -18.01 -13.56
N THR A 178 -10.50 -17.16 -13.89
CA THR A 178 -11.34 -16.42 -12.94
C THR A 178 -12.38 -17.25 -12.21
N ASN A 179 -12.59 -18.49 -12.65
CA ASN A 179 -13.53 -19.42 -12.02
C ASN A 179 -13.18 -19.72 -10.54
N THR A 180 -11.99 -19.29 -10.09
CA THR A 180 -11.50 -19.46 -8.72
C THR A 180 -11.69 -18.23 -7.81
N PHE A 181 -12.07 -17.06 -8.35
CA PHE A 181 -12.14 -15.82 -7.55
C PHE A 181 -13.44 -15.64 -6.77
N TYR A 182 -14.48 -16.45 -7.05
CA TYR A 182 -15.76 -16.29 -6.39
C TYR A 182 -15.78 -17.00 -5.03
N GLU A 183 -15.29 -16.32 -3.99
CA GLU A 183 -15.60 -16.66 -2.61
C GLU A 183 -16.74 -15.75 -2.11
N LYS A 184 -17.85 -16.34 -1.66
CA LYS A 184 -18.92 -15.56 -1.04
C LYS A 184 -18.43 -15.09 0.32
N LEU A 185 -18.17 -13.79 0.45
CA LEU A 185 -17.77 -13.20 1.71
C LEU A 185 -18.84 -13.41 2.79
N ASN A 186 -18.49 -14.15 3.85
CA ASN A 186 -19.37 -14.38 4.99
C ASN A 186 -19.41 -13.13 5.89
N PRO A 187 -20.59 -12.64 6.32
CA PRO A 187 -20.71 -11.61 7.34
C PRO A 187 -19.84 -11.86 8.59
N ASP A 188 -19.71 -13.11 9.05
CA ASP A 188 -18.89 -13.44 10.23
C ASP A 188 -17.41 -13.11 10.02
N THR A 189 -16.93 -13.24 8.77
CA THR A 189 -15.56 -12.86 8.39
C THR A 189 -15.35 -11.37 8.62
N ILE A 190 -16.30 -10.54 8.18
CA ILE A 190 -16.23 -9.08 8.36
C ILE A 190 -16.29 -8.71 9.83
N GLU A 191 -17.17 -9.33 10.60
CA GLU A 191 -17.24 -9.10 12.05
C GLU A 191 -15.92 -9.47 12.76
N GLY A 192 -15.27 -10.56 12.35
CA GLY A 192 -13.95 -10.94 12.82
C GLY A 192 -12.88 -9.88 12.52
N ILE A 193 -12.86 -9.34 11.29
CA ILE A 193 -11.93 -8.29 10.90
C ILE A 193 -12.17 -7.01 11.72
N ILE A 194 -13.42 -6.61 11.95
CA ILE A 194 -13.77 -5.45 12.79
C ILE A 194 -13.31 -5.66 14.25
N LYS A 195 -13.42 -6.88 14.78
CA LYS A 195 -12.89 -7.23 16.11
C LYS A 195 -11.36 -7.13 16.17
N TYR A 196 -10.66 -7.51 15.10
CA TYR A 196 -9.22 -7.31 15.00
C TYR A 196 -8.84 -5.83 14.97
N ASP A 197 -9.55 -5.02 14.19
CA ASP A 197 -9.36 -3.57 14.13
C ASP A 197 -9.57 -2.90 15.50
N THR A 198 -10.66 -3.27 16.18
CA THR A 198 -10.97 -2.82 17.55
C THR A 198 -9.83 -3.13 18.52
N THR A 199 -9.23 -4.32 18.39
CA THR A 199 -8.09 -4.77 19.22
C THR A 199 -6.82 -4.00 18.91
N ILE A 200 -6.51 -3.80 17.62
CA ILE A 200 -5.39 -2.98 17.14
C ILE A 200 -5.49 -1.55 17.68
N LEU A 201 -6.69 -1.00 17.71
CA LEU A 201 -6.96 0.36 18.20
C LEU A 201 -7.07 0.45 19.72
N MET A 202 -6.93 -0.67 20.44
CA MET A 202 -7.03 -0.78 21.90
C MET A 202 -8.36 -0.23 22.44
N LYS A 203 -9.46 -0.50 21.74
CA LYS A 203 -10.82 -0.10 22.15
C LYS A 203 -11.49 -1.16 23.02
N ASN A 204 -12.57 -0.77 23.69
CA ASN A 204 -13.43 -1.69 24.44
C ASN A 204 -14.03 -2.77 23.51
N ASN A 205 -14.39 -3.93 24.06
CA ASN A 205 -14.91 -5.10 23.32
C ASN A 205 -13.91 -5.71 22.31
N SER A 206 -12.62 -5.46 22.50
CA SER A 206 -11.54 -6.13 21.76
C SER A 206 -11.44 -7.61 22.12
N ILE A 207 -10.90 -8.41 21.20
CA ILE A 207 -10.43 -9.75 21.53
C ILE A 207 -9.07 -9.68 22.24
N PRO A 208 -8.62 -10.75 22.90
CA PRO A 208 -7.26 -10.83 23.44
C PRO A 208 -6.18 -10.59 22.37
N ILE A 209 -5.18 -9.75 22.67
CA ILE A 209 -4.11 -9.39 21.71
C ILE A 209 -3.30 -10.59 21.23
N ASN A 210 -3.21 -11.67 22.01
CA ASN A 210 -2.52 -12.90 21.66
C ASN A 210 -3.24 -13.72 20.57
N GLN A 211 -4.50 -13.39 20.27
CA GLN A 211 -5.31 -14.01 19.21
C GLN A 211 -5.26 -13.23 17.89
N LEU A 212 -4.54 -12.10 17.83
CA LEU A 212 -4.33 -11.40 16.58
C LEU A 212 -3.43 -12.22 15.64
N PRO A 213 -3.76 -12.30 14.33
CA PRO A 213 -2.83 -12.75 13.31
C PRO A 213 -1.51 -11.98 13.38
N ILE A 214 -0.38 -12.64 13.14
CA ILE A 214 0.95 -12.07 13.38
C ILE A 214 1.19 -10.76 12.65
N SER A 215 0.71 -10.62 11.41
CA SER A 215 0.82 -9.42 10.61
C SER A 215 0.03 -8.26 11.22
N LEU A 216 -1.19 -8.51 11.69
CA LEU A 216 -2.03 -7.53 12.40
C LEU A 216 -1.48 -7.17 13.79
N ALA A 217 -0.91 -8.14 14.51
CA ALA A 217 -0.24 -7.90 15.78
C ALA A 217 0.99 -7.00 15.61
N ALA A 218 1.78 -7.23 14.55
CA ALA A 218 2.94 -6.40 14.21
C ALA A 218 2.51 -4.99 13.77
N PHE A 219 1.45 -4.88 12.97
CA PHE A 219 0.82 -3.62 12.60
C PHE A 219 0.41 -2.82 13.84
N GLY A 220 -0.35 -3.44 14.75
CA GLY A 220 -0.81 -2.80 15.98
C GLY A 220 0.33 -2.35 16.90
N ALA A 221 1.37 -3.19 17.06
CA ALA A 221 2.54 -2.83 17.85
C ALA A 221 3.26 -1.60 17.29
N ARG A 222 3.45 -1.54 15.97
CA ARG A 222 4.11 -0.43 15.30
C ARG A 222 3.28 0.86 15.35
N ARG A 223 1.99 0.78 15.04
CA ARG A 223 1.03 1.88 15.17
C ARG A 223 1.04 2.47 16.58
N TYR A 224 0.97 1.62 17.59
CA TYR A 224 0.99 2.05 18.99
C TYR A 224 2.28 2.79 19.35
N ALA A 225 3.43 2.28 18.91
CA ALA A 225 4.72 2.93 19.15
C ALA A 225 4.79 4.32 18.50
N GLU A 226 4.37 4.45 17.24
CA GLU A 226 4.33 5.72 16.51
C GLU A 226 3.40 6.73 17.19
N LYS A 227 2.17 6.32 17.53
CA LYS A 227 1.19 7.18 18.22
C LYS A 227 1.71 7.68 19.56
N LYS A 228 2.38 6.83 20.34
CA LYS A 228 2.89 7.20 21.67
C LYS A 228 4.07 8.17 21.62
N ARG A 229 4.92 8.06 20.60
CA ARG A 229 6.16 8.85 20.50
C ARG A 229 6.04 10.07 19.58
N GLY A 230 4.95 10.17 18.80
CA GLY A 230 4.76 11.26 17.84
C GLY A 230 5.83 11.27 16.74
N VAL A 231 6.49 10.14 16.51
CA VAL A 231 7.55 10.01 15.50
C VAL A 231 6.91 9.44 14.24
N ALA A 232 6.58 10.31 13.29
CA ALA A 232 6.42 9.91 11.90
C ALA A 232 7.81 9.79 11.30
N LYS A 233 8.17 8.63 10.74
CA LYS A 233 9.43 8.50 10.02
C LYS A 233 9.25 7.72 8.72
N ASP A 234 9.41 8.48 7.64
CA ASP A 234 9.61 8.03 6.26
C ASP A 234 10.77 7.03 6.12
N SER A 235 11.65 6.89 7.14
CA SER A 235 12.81 6.00 7.12
C SER A 235 12.52 4.55 7.54
N LEU A 236 11.30 4.20 7.91
CA LEU A 236 10.94 2.88 8.46
C LEU A 236 10.09 2.05 7.50
N GLU A 237 10.39 2.08 6.21
CA GLU A 237 9.67 1.27 5.22
C GLU A 237 9.74 -0.25 5.51
N LEU A 238 8.66 -0.94 5.17
CA LEU A 238 8.64 -2.40 5.09
C LEU A 238 8.95 -2.83 3.66
N PRO A 239 9.95 -3.71 3.44
CA PRO A 239 10.22 -4.25 2.12
C PRO A 239 9.11 -5.22 1.70
N HIS A 240 8.95 -5.41 0.40
CA HIS A 240 8.23 -6.54 -0.17
C HIS A 240 8.92 -7.85 0.18
N GLY A 241 8.17 -8.96 0.26
CA GLY A 241 8.73 -10.28 0.51
C GLY A 241 7.98 -11.06 1.59
N ARG A 242 8.71 -11.90 2.33
CA ARG A 242 8.12 -12.90 3.23
C ARG A 242 7.33 -12.26 4.38
N ILE A 243 6.06 -12.62 4.51
CA ILE A 243 5.12 -12.14 5.53
C ILE A 243 5.70 -12.16 6.94
N LEU A 244 6.21 -13.32 7.38
CA LEU A 244 6.74 -13.50 8.73
C LEU A 244 7.96 -12.61 9.01
N TYR A 245 8.79 -12.36 7.99
CA TYR A 245 9.92 -11.45 8.11
C TYR A 245 9.46 -9.99 8.18
N ARG A 246 8.47 -9.59 7.37
CA ARG A 246 7.88 -8.24 7.43
C ARG A 246 7.24 -7.97 8.79
N ALA A 247 6.51 -8.94 9.34
CA ALA A 247 5.96 -8.87 10.69
C ALA A 247 7.06 -8.75 11.75
N ALA A 248 8.11 -9.57 11.68
CA ALA A 248 9.26 -9.47 12.59
C ALA A 248 9.95 -8.11 12.51
N LEU A 249 10.15 -7.57 11.29
CA LEU A 249 10.73 -6.26 11.07
C LEU A 249 9.88 -5.14 11.68
N ALA A 250 8.56 -5.19 11.49
CA ALA A 250 7.64 -4.23 12.11
C ALA A 250 7.66 -4.31 13.64
N PHE A 251 7.76 -5.51 14.24
CA PHE A 251 7.94 -5.64 15.69
C PHE A 251 9.26 -5.03 16.17
N VAL A 252 10.39 -5.30 15.49
CA VAL A 252 11.69 -4.71 15.84
C VAL A 252 11.63 -3.19 15.73
N GLN A 253 11.11 -2.66 14.61
CA GLN A 253 10.91 -1.23 14.41
C GLN A 253 10.00 -0.62 15.48
N SER A 254 8.94 -1.32 15.91
CA SER A 254 8.07 -0.86 17.00
C SER A 254 8.84 -0.66 18.30
N ARG A 255 9.79 -1.55 18.63
CA ARG A 255 10.64 -1.43 19.82
C ARG A 255 11.63 -0.27 19.70
N ILE A 256 12.23 -0.10 18.53
CA ILE A 256 13.12 1.03 18.22
C ILE A 256 12.39 2.36 18.41
N ILE A 257 11.15 2.47 17.90
CA ILE A 257 10.33 3.68 18.05
C ILE A 257 9.95 3.88 19.51
N TYR A 258 9.46 2.83 20.17
CA TYR A 258 8.87 2.92 21.50
C TYR A 258 9.89 3.27 22.59
N HIS A 259 11.10 2.74 22.52
CA HIS A 259 12.13 2.97 23.54
C HIS A 259 12.96 4.24 23.28
N PRO A 260 13.40 4.95 24.34
CA PRO A 260 14.35 6.05 24.19
C PRO A 260 15.67 5.58 23.59
N LYS A 261 16.37 6.48 22.88
CA LYS A 261 17.74 6.22 22.39
C LYS A 261 18.65 5.80 23.54
N GLY A 262 19.51 4.81 23.29
CA GLY A 262 20.42 4.24 24.28
C GLY A 262 19.83 3.09 25.11
N THR A 263 18.54 2.77 24.94
CA THR A 263 17.95 1.56 25.53
C THR A 263 18.46 0.33 24.78
N GLU A 264 18.99 -0.65 25.52
CA GLU A 264 19.44 -1.92 24.95
C GLU A 264 18.25 -2.79 24.56
N ILE A 265 18.33 -3.42 23.40
CA ILE A 265 17.34 -4.38 22.93
C ILE A 265 18.05 -5.72 22.68
N ILE A 266 17.69 -6.73 23.47
CA ILE A 266 18.25 -8.07 23.38
C ILE A 266 17.41 -8.90 22.40
N THR A 267 18.03 -9.33 21.30
CA THR A 267 17.35 -10.02 20.19
C THR A 267 16.63 -11.29 20.65
N VAL A 268 17.29 -12.10 21.48
CA VAL A 268 16.75 -13.40 21.92
C VAL A 268 15.58 -13.23 22.89
N GLU A 269 15.64 -12.23 23.76
CA GLU A 269 14.58 -11.92 24.71
C GLU A 269 13.35 -11.42 23.99
N LEU A 270 13.50 -10.45 23.07
CA LEU A 270 12.38 -9.96 22.25
C LEU A 270 11.74 -11.09 21.44
N ALA A 271 12.55 -11.93 20.78
CA ALA A 271 12.03 -13.06 20.01
C ALA A 271 11.23 -14.03 20.90
N THR A 272 11.72 -14.33 22.10
CA THR A 272 11.08 -15.25 23.05
C THR A 272 9.81 -14.62 23.64
N GLU A 273 9.82 -13.33 23.98
CA GLU A 273 8.64 -12.57 24.41
C GLU A 273 7.53 -12.65 23.36
N LEU A 274 7.84 -12.31 22.10
CA LEU A 274 6.87 -12.32 21.01
C LEU A 274 6.33 -13.74 20.76
N PHE A 275 7.20 -14.75 20.75
CA PHE A 275 6.80 -16.14 20.57
C PHE A 275 5.84 -16.60 21.66
N ASN A 276 6.14 -16.31 22.92
CA ASN A 276 5.30 -16.70 24.05
C ASN A 276 3.97 -15.92 24.08
N LYS A 277 3.96 -14.70 23.53
CA LYS A 277 2.82 -13.80 23.55
C LYS A 277 1.78 -14.09 22.48
N TYR A 278 2.16 -14.51 21.27
CA TYR A 278 1.22 -14.61 20.14
C TYR A 278 1.03 -16.06 19.70
N ASN A 279 -0.22 -16.53 19.75
CA ASN A 279 -0.58 -17.91 19.43
C ASN A 279 -0.26 -18.26 17.97
N ASP A 280 -0.49 -17.32 17.06
CA ASP A 280 -0.26 -17.51 15.62
C ASP A 280 1.21 -17.85 15.29
N ILE A 281 2.17 -17.28 16.05
CA ILE A 281 3.59 -17.59 15.91
C ILE A 281 3.87 -19.03 16.36
N GLN A 282 3.29 -19.43 17.50
CA GLN A 282 3.50 -20.77 18.08
C GLN A 282 2.91 -21.87 17.20
N LEU A 283 1.78 -21.60 16.55
CA LEU A 283 1.12 -22.53 15.65
C LEU A 283 1.88 -22.69 14.33
N SER A 284 2.53 -21.63 13.87
CA SER A 284 3.16 -21.59 12.54
C SER A 284 4.64 -21.98 12.52
N LEU A 285 5.36 -21.79 13.63
CA LEU A 285 6.82 -21.89 13.67
C LEU A 285 7.33 -22.53 14.96
N SER A 286 8.49 -23.16 14.88
CA SER A 286 9.30 -23.43 16.08
C SER A 286 9.98 -22.15 16.59
N LEU A 287 10.29 -22.11 17.89
CA LEU A 287 10.99 -20.98 18.51
C LEU A 287 12.35 -20.69 17.84
N SER A 288 13.06 -21.72 17.37
CA SER A 288 14.36 -21.55 16.69
C SER A 288 14.21 -20.87 15.33
N GLN A 289 13.20 -21.26 14.54
CA GLN A 289 12.87 -20.61 13.27
C GLN A 289 12.50 -19.14 13.49
N TRP A 290 11.63 -18.87 14.46
CA TRP A 290 11.23 -17.50 14.79
C TRP A 290 12.41 -16.63 15.22
N LYS A 291 13.30 -17.14 16.08
CA LYS A 291 14.54 -16.45 16.49
C LYS A 291 15.43 -16.09 15.29
N SER A 292 15.53 -16.98 14.30
CA SER A 292 16.29 -16.71 13.07
C SER A 292 15.70 -15.56 12.25
N ILE A 293 14.37 -15.55 12.10
CA ILE A 293 13.64 -14.48 11.38
C ILE A 293 13.81 -13.13 12.10
N VAL A 294 13.61 -13.10 13.42
CA VAL A 294 13.80 -11.89 14.22
C VAL A 294 15.24 -11.39 14.15
N SER A 295 16.23 -12.30 14.24
CA SER A 295 17.64 -11.92 14.10
C SER A 295 17.94 -11.28 12.73
N SER A 296 17.27 -11.75 11.68
CA SER A 296 17.41 -11.18 10.34
C SER A 296 16.83 -9.77 10.27
N ALA A 297 15.67 -9.54 10.91
CA ALA A 297 15.07 -8.21 11.04
C ALA A 297 15.99 -7.21 11.80
N PHE A 298 16.63 -7.65 12.89
CA PHE A 298 17.63 -6.83 13.60
C PHE A 298 18.81 -6.46 12.70
N SER A 299 19.35 -7.42 11.93
CA SER A 299 20.44 -7.17 10.99
C SER A 299 20.05 -6.09 9.97
N THR A 300 18.82 -6.12 9.46
CA THR A 300 18.32 -5.09 8.54
C THR A 300 18.20 -3.72 9.20
N CYS A 301 17.66 -3.66 10.43
CA CYS A 301 17.60 -2.39 11.17
C CYS A 301 19.00 -1.82 11.47
N PHE A 302 19.96 -2.69 11.80
CA PHE A 302 21.37 -2.30 11.97
C PHE A 302 21.98 -1.77 10.67
N GLN A 303 21.81 -2.47 9.55
CA GLN A 303 22.29 -2.04 8.23
C GLN A 303 21.69 -0.70 7.79
N LYS A 304 20.42 -0.44 8.13
CA LYS A 304 19.75 0.84 7.88
C LYS A 304 20.16 1.95 8.88
N GLY A 305 21.11 1.70 9.79
CA GLY A 305 21.58 2.69 10.77
C GLY A 305 20.55 3.04 11.85
N LEU A 306 19.53 2.20 12.04
CA LEU A 306 18.50 2.41 13.07
C LEU A 306 18.92 1.92 14.45
N LEU A 307 19.96 1.08 14.50
CA LEU A 307 20.51 0.42 15.69
C LEU A 307 22.03 0.46 15.65
N THR A 308 22.66 0.36 16.82
CA THR A 308 24.12 0.23 16.97
C THR A 308 24.45 -1.04 17.72
N LYS A 309 25.30 -1.91 17.17
CA LYS A 309 25.63 -3.18 17.83
C LYS A 309 26.56 -2.96 19.03
N LYS A 310 26.12 -3.36 20.23
CA LYS A 310 26.96 -3.34 21.44
C LYS A 310 27.75 -4.65 21.60
N SER A 311 27.09 -5.80 21.43
CA SER A 311 27.70 -7.13 21.50
C SER A 311 26.88 -8.16 20.72
N LYS A 312 27.16 -9.46 20.86
CA LYS A 312 26.43 -10.51 20.13
C LYS A 312 24.98 -10.59 20.62
N GLY A 313 24.04 -10.18 19.75
CA GLY A 313 22.60 -10.23 20.03
C GLY A 313 22.08 -9.09 20.91
N ILE A 314 22.90 -8.05 21.13
CA ILE A 314 22.54 -6.85 21.90
C ILE A 314 22.82 -5.63 21.03
N TYR A 315 21.78 -4.83 20.82
CA TYR A 315 21.76 -3.60 20.02
C TYR A 315 21.29 -2.41 20.85
#